data_AF-A0A0D9RDX6-F1
#
_entry.id   AF-A0A0D9RDX6-F1
#
_cell.length_a   1.000
_cell.length_b   1.000
_cell.length_c   1.000
_cell.angle_alpha   90.00
_cell.angle_beta   90.00
_cell.angle_gamma   90.00
#
_symmetry.space_group_name_H-M   'P 1'
#
loop_
_entity.id
_entity.type
_entity.pdbx_description
1 polymer ?
#
loop_
_entity_poly.entity_id
_entity_poly.type
_entity_poly.pdbx_seq_one_letter_code
_entity_poly.pdbx_strand_id
1 'polypeptide(L)'
;PDRLWAWDKFVYLDEKQRAWVPLTIEVQPALERMARQQQGKRIEDRLRVLLRQENTVLGNPMTPTQRGPSLLPILWQLYPDGRYRSSDSSFWRLVYHIKIDSVEDMLLELLPDD
;
A
#
# COMPACT_ATOMS: atom_id res chain seq x y z
N PRO A 1 10.84 -0.54 -4.93
CA PRO A 1 11.29 0.68 -4.22
C PRO A 1 11.71 0.35 -2.80
N ASP A 2 12.78 0.90 -2.28
CA ASP A 2 13.15 0.64 -0.88
C ASP A 2 12.26 1.44 0.08
N ARG A 3 11.78 2.60 -0.35
CA ARG A 3 10.88 3.45 0.44
C ARG A 3 9.79 4.05 -0.44
N LEU A 4 8.63 4.29 0.14
CA LEU A 4 7.55 5.05 -0.46
C LEU A 4 7.05 6.07 0.55
N TRP A 5 7.29 7.35 0.29
CA TRP A 5 6.78 8.45 1.11
C TRP A 5 5.55 9.04 0.47
N ALA A 6 4.50 9.20 1.25
CA ALA A 6 3.37 9.96 0.79
C ALA A 6 3.76 11.42 0.50
N TRP A 7 3.49 11.84 -0.72
CA TRP A 7 3.67 13.22 -1.17
C TRP A 7 2.36 14.01 -1.08
N ASP A 8 1.26 13.36 -1.47
CA ASP A 8 -0.11 13.87 -1.42
C ASP A 8 -1.04 12.73 -0.94
N LYS A 9 -2.35 12.94 -0.91
CA LYS A 9 -3.36 11.93 -0.54
C LYS A 9 -3.27 10.68 -1.41
N PHE A 10 -2.97 10.84 -2.70
CA PHE A 10 -2.95 9.74 -3.68
C PHE A 10 -1.64 9.69 -4.48
N VAL A 11 -0.53 10.19 -3.92
CA VAL A 11 0.78 10.11 -4.57
C VAL A 11 1.84 9.72 -3.55
N TYR A 12 2.65 8.73 -3.88
CA TYR A 12 3.84 8.34 -3.15
C TYR A 12 5.08 8.61 -4.00
N LEU A 13 6.20 8.96 -3.38
CA LEU A 13 7.50 9.03 -4.04
C LEU A 13 8.40 7.92 -3.53
N ASP A 14 9.21 7.36 -4.43
CA ASP A 14 10.32 6.50 -4.04
C ASP A 14 11.66 7.25 -3.89
N GLU A 15 12.70 6.53 -3.47
CA GLU A 15 14.05 7.06 -3.26
C GLU A 15 14.69 7.65 -4.52
N LYS A 16 14.12 7.35 -5.69
CA LYS A 16 14.54 7.87 -7.00
C LYS A 16 13.63 8.99 -7.51
N GLN A 17 12.78 9.56 -6.65
CA GLN A 17 11.81 10.60 -6.99
C GLN A 17 10.79 10.17 -8.06
N ARG A 18 10.54 8.86 -8.19
CA ARG A 18 9.50 8.36 -9.10
C ARG A 18 8.17 8.35 -8.37
N ALA A 19 7.13 8.84 -9.02
CA ALA A 19 5.80 8.86 -8.45
C ALA A 19 5.08 7.52 -8.61
N TRP A 20 4.43 7.10 -7.54
CA TRP A 20 3.64 5.89 -7.41
C TRP A 20 2.22 6.25 -6.98
N VAL A 21 1.24 5.92 -7.82
CA VAL A 21 -0.17 6.28 -7.65
C VAL A 21 -0.96 5.03 -7.27
N PRO A 22 -1.76 5.04 -6.19
CA PRO A 22 -2.64 3.92 -5.86
C PRO A 22 -3.84 3.92 -6.82
N LEU A 23 -3.90 2.92 -7.71
CA LEU A 23 -4.99 2.78 -8.68
C LEU A 23 -6.21 2.09 -8.08
N THR A 24 -6.00 1.14 -7.17
CA THR A 24 -7.08 0.38 -6.54
C THR A 24 -6.71 0.07 -5.11
N ILE A 25 -7.67 0.27 -4.21
CA ILE A 25 -7.60 -0.14 -2.81
C ILE A 25 -8.70 -1.18 -2.62
N GLU A 26 -8.32 -2.45 -2.59
CA GLU A 26 -9.26 -3.53 -2.34
C GLU A 26 -9.39 -3.74 -0.84
N VAL A 27 -10.61 -3.60 -0.34
CA VAL A 27 -10.98 -3.98 1.03
C VAL A 27 -11.86 -5.22 0.90
N GLN A 28 -11.33 -6.40 1.19
CA GLN A 28 -12.17 -7.61 1.22
C GLN A 28 -13.16 -7.49 2.39
N PRO A 29 -14.47 -7.41 2.12
CA PRO A 29 -15.43 -7.11 3.18
C PRO A 29 -15.53 -8.27 4.16
N ALA A 30 -15.70 -7.91 5.42
CA ALA A 30 -16.17 -8.76 6.49
C ALA A 30 -17.43 -9.59 6.16
N LEU A 31 -18.14 -9.36 5.05
CA LEU A 31 -19.33 -10.12 4.68
C LEU A 31 -19.05 -11.60 4.33
N GLU A 32 -17.84 -11.95 3.86
CA GLU A 32 -17.44 -13.36 3.74
C GLU A 32 -17.37 -14.10 5.10
N ARG A 33 -17.35 -13.34 6.22
CA ARG A 33 -17.31 -13.89 7.58
C ARG A 33 -18.61 -14.58 8.00
N MET A 34 -19.76 -14.23 7.40
CA MET A 34 -21.02 -14.91 7.70
C MET A 34 -21.11 -16.28 7.02
N ALA A 35 -20.45 -16.47 5.87
CA ALA A 35 -20.51 -17.72 5.12
C ALA A 35 -19.57 -18.82 5.64
N ARG A 36 -18.60 -18.50 6.52
CA ARG A 36 -17.54 -19.43 6.96
C ARG A 36 -17.32 -19.50 8.47
N GLN A 37 -18.32 -19.14 9.28
CA GLN A 37 -18.28 -19.19 10.75
C GLN A 37 -18.01 -20.58 11.37
N GLN A 38 -17.84 -21.65 10.60
CA GLN A 38 -17.57 -23.01 11.09
C GLN A 38 -16.08 -23.39 11.20
N GLN A 39 -15.14 -22.55 10.80
CA GLN A 39 -13.71 -22.83 10.97
C GLN A 39 -13.04 -21.61 11.62
N GLY A 40 -12.68 -21.72 12.90
CA GLY A 40 -12.16 -20.65 13.76
C GLY A 40 -10.84 -20.01 13.32
N LYS A 41 -10.80 -19.43 12.13
CA LYS A 41 -9.70 -18.60 11.61
C LYS A 41 -10.22 -17.17 11.53
N ARG A 42 -9.62 -16.27 12.30
CA ARG A 42 -9.85 -14.82 12.21
C ARG A 42 -9.46 -14.40 10.79
N ILE A 43 -10.44 -14.21 9.91
CA ILE A 43 -10.18 -13.57 8.61
C ILE A 43 -10.02 -12.10 8.93
N GLU A 44 -8.78 -11.65 8.97
CA GLU A 44 -8.45 -10.24 9.07
C GLU A 44 -8.76 -9.60 7.72
N ASP A 45 -9.29 -8.38 7.77
CA ASP A 45 -9.68 -7.64 6.58
C ASP A 45 -8.44 -7.49 5.68
N ARG A 46 -8.46 -8.15 4.52
CA ARG A 46 -7.32 -8.12 3.59
C ARG A 46 -7.38 -6.82 2.81
N LEU A 47 -6.59 -5.85 3.24
CA LEU A 47 -6.33 -4.62 2.51
C LEU A 47 -5.25 -4.89 1.46
N ARG A 48 -5.55 -4.61 0.19
CA ARG A 48 -4.57 -4.62 -0.90
C ARG A 48 -4.55 -3.29 -1.62
N VAL A 49 -3.36 -2.88 -2.06
CA VAL A 49 -3.20 -1.67 -2.87
C VAL A 49 -2.35 -1.95 -4.10
N LEU A 50 -2.90 -1.65 -5.27
CA LEU A 50 -2.16 -1.61 -6.53
C LEU A 50 -1.58 -0.21 -6.71
N LEU A 51 -0.26 -0.12 -6.73
CA LEU A 51 0.50 1.09 -7.02
C LEU A 51 1.03 1.03 -8.45
N ARG A 52 0.84 2.08 -9.22
CA ARG A 52 1.42 2.26 -10.55
C ARG A 52 2.44 3.37 -10.55
N GLN A 53 3.60 3.14 -11.15
CA GLN A 53 4.57 4.19 -11.38
C GLN A 53 4.09 5.07 -12.54
N GLU A 54 3.99 6.38 -12.31
CA GLU A 54 3.59 7.35 -13.32
C GLU A 54 4.52 8.57 -13.33
N ASN A 55 4.64 9.21 -14.49
CA ASN A 55 5.32 10.50 -14.62
C ASN A 55 4.28 11.61 -14.49
N THR A 56 3.95 11.96 -13.26
CA THR A 56 2.99 13.03 -12.95
C THR A 56 3.69 14.32 -12.53
N VAL A 57 3.04 15.46 -12.76
CA VAL A 57 3.50 16.75 -12.26
C VAL A 57 3.23 16.81 -10.77
N LEU A 58 4.29 16.89 -9.97
CA LEU A 58 4.18 16.96 -8.52
C LEU A 58 3.85 18.39 -8.08
N GLY A 59 2.79 18.54 -7.29
CA GLY A 59 2.51 19.76 -6.54
C GLY A 59 3.40 19.90 -5.30
N ASN A 60 3.05 20.83 -4.41
CA ASN A 60 3.73 20.95 -3.13
C ASN A 60 3.45 19.74 -2.23
N PRO A 61 4.44 19.24 -1.47
CA PRO A 61 4.24 18.13 -0.55
C PRO A 61 3.24 18.50 0.54
N MET A 62 2.34 17.57 0.85
CA MET A 62 1.38 17.72 1.94
C MET A 62 1.93 17.17 3.26
N THR A 63 1.70 17.90 4.34
CA THR A 63 1.93 17.41 5.70
C THR A 63 0.88 16.35 6.09
N PRO A 64 1.17 15.48 7.08
CA PRO A 64 0.19 14.52 7.58
C PRO A 64 -1.16 15.15 7.97
N THR A 65 -1.14 16.34 8.57
CA THR A 65 -2.35 17.09 8.95
C THR A 65 -3.17 17.53 7.73
N GLN A 66 -2.50 18.00 6.66
CA GLN A 66 -3.19 18.41 5.42
C GLN A 66 -3.80 17.23 4.68
N ARG A 67 -3.16 16.05 4.72
CA ARG A 67 -3.67 14.84 4.06
C ARG A 67 -4.94 14.29 4.70
N GLY A 68 -5.08 14.47 6.02
CA GLY A 68 -6.18 13.92 6.80
C GLY A 68 -6.12 12.37 6.91
N PRO A 69 -7.18 11.75 7.44
CA PRO A 69 -7.26 10.30 7.61
C PRO A 69 -7.18 9.56 6.26
N SER A 70 -6.45 8.45 6.24
CA SER A 70 -6.26 7.59 5.05
C SER A 70 -6.14 6.13 5.47
N LEU A 71 -6.57 5.21 4.60
CA LEU A 71 -6.34 3.77 4.76
C LEU A 71 -4.89 3.37 4.47
N LEU A 72 -4.18 4.20 3.70
CA LEU A 72 -2.80 3.95 3.31
C LEU A 72 -1.85 4.75 4.22
N PRO A 73 -0.73 4.14 4.66
CA PRO A 73 0.23 4.75 5.57
C PRO A 73 0.98 5.94 4.93
N ILE A 74 1.70 6.70 5.75
CA ILE A 74 2.52 7.82 5.28
C ILE A 74 3.84 7.33 4.68
N LEU A 75 4.33 6.19 5.16
CA LEU A 75 5.59 5.59 4.72
C LEU A 75 5.41 4.08 4.59
N TRP A 76 5.96 3.51 3.52
CA TRP A 76 6.41 2.11 3.49
C TRP A 76 7.92 2.05 3.40
N GLN A 77 8.54 1.16 4.17
CA GLN A 77 9.96 0.87 4.13
C GLN A 77 10.19 -0.62 3.93
N LEU A 78 10.94 -0.99 2.89
CA LEU A 78 11.33 -2.36 2.61
C LEU A 78 12.27 -2.87 3.71
N TYR A 79 11.97 -4.04 4.25
CA TYR A 79 12.77 -4.77 5.23
C TYR A 79 13.58 -5.87 4.53
N PRO A 80 14.69 -6.34 5.15
CA PRO A 80 15.56 -7.36 4.54
C PRO A 80 14.86 -8.68 4.19
N ASP A 81 13.72 -8.97 4.83
CA ASP A 81 12.90 -10.14 4.57
C ASP A 81 11.95 -9.99 3.37
N GLY A 82 12.05 -8.88 2.64
CA GLY A 82 11.26 -8.60 1.44
C GLY A 82 9.86 -8.05 1.72
N ARG A 83 9.49 -7.81 2.99
CA ARG A 83 8.23 -7.16 3.38
C ARG A 83 8.42 -5.67 3.52
N TYR A 84 7.36 -4.89 3.38
CA TYR A 84 7.36 -3.49 3.78
C TYR A 84 6.84 -3.34 5.20
N ARG A 85 7.52 -2.53 6.01
CA ARG A 85 6.96 -2.02 7.27
C ARG A 85 6.42 -0.62 7.05
N SER A 86 5.21 -0.35 7.52
CA SER A 86 4.57 0.95 7.38
C SER A 86 4.72 1.84 8.61
N SER A 87 4.41 3.14 8.46
CA SER A 87 4.51 4.15 9.53
C SER A 87 3.62 3.88 10.75
N ASP A 88 2.53 3.14 10.57
CA ASP A 88 1.62 2.63 11.61
C ASP A 88 2.12 1.32 12.24
N SER A 89 3.34 0.89 11.93
CA SER A 89 3.99 -0.36 12.36
C SER A 89 3.45 -1.65 11.75
N SER A 90 2.44 -1.59 10.90
CA SER A 90 1.92 -2.75 10.18
C SER A 90 2.94 -3.33 9.18
N PHE A 91 2.81 -4.61 8.84
CA PHE A 91 3.62 -5.25 7.80
C PHE A 91 2.80 -5.49 6.53
N TRP A 92 3.45 -5.32 5.38
CA TRP A 92 2.86 -5.49 4.07
C TRP A 92 3.71 -6.45 3.25
N ARG A 93 3.07 -7.46 2.66
CA ARG A 93 3.72 -8.37 1.72
C ARG A 93 3.73 -7.76 0.32
N LEU A 94 4.89 -7.82 -0.33
CA LEU A 94 5.01 -7.59 -1.77
C LEU A 94 4.43 -8.80 -2.51
N VAL A 95 3.27 -8.64 -3.15
CA VAL A 95 2.61 -9.72 -3.91
C VAL A 95 3.26 -9.86 -5.28
N TYR A 96 3.44 -8.75 -5.98
CA TYR A 96 4.23 -8.69 -7.21
C TYR A 96 4.80 -7.29 -7.44
N HIS A 97 5.85 -7.23 -8.24
CA HIS A 97 6.41 -6.00 -8.81
C HIS A 97 6.82 -6.31 -10.25
N ILE A 98 6.08 -5.77 -11.22
CA ILE A 98 6.22 -6.12 -12.63
C ILE A 98 6.30 -4.86 -13.50
N LYS A 99 6.88 -4.99 -14.68
CA LYS A 99 6.90 -3.94 -15.70
C LYS A 99 6.46 -4.50 -17.04
N ILE A 100 5.38 -3.96 -17.61
CA ILE A 100 4.79 -4.36 -18.88
C ILE A 100 4.65 -3.11 -19.75
N ASP A 101 5.18 -3.12 -20.97
CA ASP A 101 5.07 -2.01 -21.93
C ASP A 101 5.36 -0.64 -21.31
N SER A 102 6.48 -0.55 -20.58
CA SER A 102 6.95 0.62 -19.83
C SER A 102 6.15 1.02 -18.58
N VAL A 103 4.99 0.40 -18.34
CA VAL A 103 4.17 0.58 -17.14
C VAL A 103 4.69 -0.32 -16.02
N GLU A 104 5.07 0.26 -14.89
CA GLU A 104 5.58 -0.46 -13.72
C GLU A 104 4.51 -0.50 -12.62
N ASP A 105 4.10 -1.69 -12.23
CA ASP A 105 3.04 -1.94 -11.23
C ASP A 105 3.58 -2.72 -10.05
N MET A 106 3.10 -2.38 -8.86
CA MET A 106 3.43 -3.04 -7.60
C MET A 106 2.17 -3.28 -6.77
N LEU A 107 1.96 -4.52 -6.34
CA LEU A 107 0.83 -4.89 -5.48
C LEU A 107 1.32 -5.20 -4.07
N LEU A 108 0.80 -4.46 -3.09
CA LEU A 108 1.05 -4.68 -1.66
C LEU A 108 -0.21 -5.23 -0.98
N GLU A 109 -0.03 -6.20 -0.08
CA GLU A 109 -1.08 -6.77 0.76
C GLU A 109 -0.74 -6.59 2.23
N LEU A 110 -1.65 -6.00 3.01
CA LEU A 110 -1.54 -5.88 4.45
C LEU A 110 -1.53 -7.27 5.10
N LEU A 111 -0.55 -7.52 5.94
CA LEU A 111 -0.46 -8.73 6.74
C LEU A 111 -1.21 -8.54 8.06
N PRO A 112 -1.77 -9.63 8.61
CA PRO A 112 -2.36 -9.60 9.93
C PRO A 112 -1.34 -9.20 11.00
N ASP A 113 -1.80 -8.51 12.04
CA ASP A 113 -0.98 -8.26 13.23
C ASP A 113 -0.68 -9.59 13.95
N ASP A 114 0.57 -9.77 14.41
CA ASP A 114 1.00 -10.95 15.18
C ASP A 114 0.32 -11.02 16.57
#